data_AF-A0A6P7MQL2-F1
#
_entry.id   AF-A0A6P7MQL2-F1
#
_cell.length_a   1.000
_cell.length_b   1.000
_cell.length_c   1.000
_cell.angle_alpha   90.00
_cell.angle_beta   90.00
_cell.angle_gamma   90.00
#
_symmetry.space_group_name_H-M   'P 1'
#
loop_
_entity.id
_entity.type
_entity.pdbx_description
1 polymer ?
#
loop_
_entity_poly.entity_id
_entity_poly.type
_entity_poly.pdbx_seq_one_letter_code
_entity_poly.pdbx_strand_id
1 'polypeptide(L)'
;MAVCARLCGVGQSRRCRRRQSHNQQDPGSDSDMDEEEEEQIVAQRQIDVGGGSKSGKAAAAAAAAAAAGPSDACECGGGHVNRGGCLGCTRRGPLQPRSLSELPPELLVEIFSLLPGTALADVALVCKKFRHILSTETIWRRRCVAEFGMKEDLRKLEVKGFSSRDLYVKLLHPYRHILGLWQPDIGPYGGLLNVVVDGLFIIGWMYLPPHDPRVEDPMRRRPLFRIHMWESNKATVECMYGHKGPHKGDIQTVKKDEFSTKCNQTDFHRMPGGRQEEFRTWLDEEWGRTLEEIFHEHMQELILMKFIYTSQYDNCLTYRRIYLPPATPSDLLQAGLFKGTYGSHGLEIVMLSFHGTSAKATKLTGDPNVPAGQLTLDVDLRRPVVLPDLEQQRKIEELSRLVMGVHEEVQREAEEQAKGSSAAEDTRSGPCEAEGTEADHGACSDGSQPGTSTNPPEGQPFVLPLGVMARNEVYPRTCSKCFYGTGLIAGHGFTSPERTPGLFVLFDKDRFGFIWLELKSFSLYSRLTDHLAHAHAPNMERFEAMLQNMQSWTS
;
A
#
# COMPACT_ATOMS: atom_id res chain seq x y z
N MET A 1 -35.14 -8.39 12.40
CA MET A 1 -35.98 -7.22 12.04
C MET A 1 -36.22 -6.25 13.21
N ALA A 2 -36.58 -6.70 14.42
CA ALA A 2 -36.81 -5.82 15.58
C ALA A 2 -35.54 -5.16 16.19
N VAL A 3 -34.36 -5.73 15.96
CA VAL A 3 -33.07 -5.21 16.45
C VAL A 3 -32.62 -3.95 15.68
N CYS A 4 -32.92 -3.89 14.37
CA CYS A 4 -32.57 -2.77 13.51
C CYS A 4 -33.33 -1.48 13.90
N ALA A 5 -34.56 -1.60 14.39
CA ALA A 5 -35.37 -0.46 14.80
C ALA A 5 -34.93 0.14 16.16
N ARG A 6 -34.30 -0.66 17.05
CA ARG A 6 -33.91 -0.18 18.40
C ARG A 6 -32.60 0.61 18.41
N LEU A 7 -31.75 0.47 17.39
CA LEU A 7 -30.45 1.17 17.32
C LEU A 7 -30.43 2.34 16.32
N CYS A 8 -31.42 2.44 15.42
CA CYS A 8 -31.53 3.57 14.47
C CYS A 8 -32.07 4.88 15.09
N GLY A 9 -32.41 4.90 16.40
CA GLY A 9 -32.99 6.06 17.08
C GLY A 9 -31.99 7.03 17.72
N VAL A 10 -30.68 6.75 17.72
CA VAL A 10 -29.68 7.55 18.44
C VAL A 10 -28.58 7.99 17.47
N GLY A 11 -28.82 9.08 16.74
CA GLY A 11 -27.85 9.57 15.75
C GLY A 11 -28.23 10.90 15.13
N GLN A 12 -28.55 11.91 15.94
CA GLN A 12 -28.57 13.27 15.42
C GLN A 12 -27.14 13.71 15.07
N SER A 13 -26.95 14.03 13.79
CA SER A 13 -25.75 14.58 13.16
C SER A 13 -25.05 15.64 14.03
N ARG A 14 -23.87 15.31 14.58
CA ARG A 14 -22.96 16.30 15.15
C ARG A 14 -22.08 16.87 14.03
N ARG A 15 -22.38 18.10 13.62
CA ARG A 15 -21.52 18.94 12.77
C ARG A 15 -20.12 19.08 13.39
N CYS A 16 -19.09 19.01 12.55
CA CYS A 16 -17.69 19.18 12.91
C CYS A 16 -17.44 20.50 13.68
N ARG A 17 -17.03 20.41 14.96
CA ARG A 17 -16.45 21.54 15.70
C ARG A 17 -14.93 21.54 15.54
N ARG A 18 -14.39 22.69 15.10
CA ARG A 18 -12.96 23.05 15.13
C ARG A 18 -12.43 22.92 16.56
N ARG A 19 -11.27 22.28 16.75
CA ARG A 19 -10.51 22.33 18.01
C ARG A 19 -9.89 23.72 18.17
N GLN A 20 -10.41 24.51 19.11
CA GLN A 20 -9.69 25.60 19.75
C GLN A 20 -9.13 25.10 21.09
N SER A 21 -7.92 25.53 21.38
CA SER A 21 -7.12 25.27 22.58
C SER A 21 -7.91 25.46 23.88
N HIS A 22 -7.84 24.50 24.82
CA HIS A 22 -8.33 24.66 26.18
C HIS A 22 -7.27 25.36 27.05
N ASN A 23 -7.67 26.45 27.69
CA ASN A 23 -7.11 26.90 28.96
C ASN A 23 -8.26 26.93 29.98
N GLN A 24 -7.94 26.55 31.22
CA GLN A 24 -8.86 26.16 32.30
C GLN A 24 -9.78 27.29 32.81
N GLN A 25 -10.99 26.92 33.24
CA GLN A 25 -11.69 27.21 34.52
C GLN A 25 -13.22 27.31 34.36
N ASP A 26 -13.94 26.52 35.15
CA ASP A 26 -15.37 26.60 35.50
C ASP A 26 -15.53 27.44 36.80
N PRO A 27 -16.74 27.80 37.31
CA PRO A 27 -18.11 27.71 36.74
C PRO A 27 -18.99 28.97 36.99
N GLY A 28 -20.20 29.06 36.40
CA GLY A 28 -21.27 29.91 36.97
C GLY A 28 -22.43 30.34 36.06
N SER A 29 -23.63 29.84 36.38
CA SER A 29 -24.96 30.50 36.42
C SER A 29 -25.53 31.26 35.19
N ASP A 30 -26.61 30.70 34.64
CA ASP A 30 -27.98 31.27 34.51
C ASP A 30 -28.18 32.69 33.96
N SER A 31 -28.77 32.82 32.75
CA SER A 31 -30.04 33.53 32.51
C SER A 31 -30.34 33.74 31.01
N ASP A 32 -31.61 33.56 30.65
CA ASP A 32 -32.25 33.93 29.38
C ASP A 32 -32.13 35.42 29.03
N MET A 33 -32.19 35.76 27.74
CA MET A 33 -32.95 36.88 27.14
C MET A 33 -32.64 36.98 25.63
N ASP A 34 -33.72 37.03 24.84
CA ASP A 34 -33.76 37.39 23.43
C ASP A 34 -33.29 38.84 23.19
N GLU A 35 -32.69 39.13 22.03
CA GLU A 35 -32.98 40.34 21.25
C GLU A 35 -32.34 40.27 19.85
N GLU A 36 -33.16 40.56 18.85
CA GLU A 36 -32.85 40.73 17.44
C GLU A 36 -32.10 42.04 17.22
N GLU A 37 -31.14 42.09 16.28
CA GLU A 37 -30.94 43.30 15.47
C GLU A 37 -30.21 42.95 14.16
N GLU A 38 -30.91 43.15 13.05
CA GLU A 38 -30.39 43.24 11.70
C GLU A 38 -29.65 44.58 11.53
N GLU A 39 -28.47 44.58 10.88
CA GLU A 39 -28.02 45.79 10.19
C GLU A 39 -27.42 45.49 8.81
N GLN A 40 -27.65 46.48 7.96
CA GLN A 40 -27.80 46.43 6.52
C GLN A 40 -26.58 47.07 5.83
N ILE A 41 -26.13 46.42 4.75
CA ILE A 41 -25.61 46.96 3.47
C ILE A 41 -25.03 48.40 3.45
N VAL A 42 -23.77 48.55 3.01
CA VAL A 42 -23.39 49.61 2.05
C VAL A 42 -22.44 49.07 0.98
N ALA A 43 -22.91 49.10 -0.27
CA ALA A 43 -22.12 48.97 -1.48
C ALA A 43 -21.77 50.38 -2.01
N GLN A 44 -20.58 50.54 -2.60
CA GLN A 44 -20.27 51.70 -3.44
C GLN A 44 -19.89 51.24 -4.85
N ARG A 45 -20.75 51.65 -5.80
CA ARG A 45 -20.58 51.67 -7.24
C ARG A 45 -19.59 52.76 -7.65
N GLN A 46 -18.89 52.55 -8.75
CA GLN A 46 -18.84 53.56 -9.81
C GLN A 46 -19.20 52.95 -11.16
N ILE A 47 -20.03 53.70 -11.85
CA ILE A 47 -20.66 53.45 -13.15
C ILE A 47 -19.86 54.27 -14.17
N ASP A 48 -19.64 53.72 -15.36
CA ASP A 48 -19.67 54.52 -16.58
C ASP A 48 -20.46 53.76 -17.65
N VAL A 49 -21.50 54.39 -18.17
CA VAL A 49 -22.44 53.86 -19.16
C VAL A 49 -22.63 54.88 -20.29
N GLY A 50 -22.57 54.36 -21.52
CA GLY A 50 -23.37 54.83 -22.65
C GLY A 50 -22.56 55.58 -23.71
N GLY A 51 -22.62 55.25 -25.00
CA GLY A 51 -23.48 54.35 -25.75
C GLY A 51 -23.81 54.97 -27.12
N GLY A 52 -23.96 54.14 -28.16
CA GLY A 52 -24.89 54.44 -29.26
C GLY A 52 -24.34 54.65 -30.69
N SER A 53 -24.33 53.55 -31.45
CA SER A 53 -24.91 53.36 -32.79
C SER A 53 -24.57 54.30 -33.96
N LYS A 54 -24.09 53.72 -35.08
CA LYS A 54 -24.79 53.77 -36.38
C LYS A 54 -24.23 52.79 -37.42
N SER A 55 -25.16 52.38 -38.26
CA SER A 55 -25.17 51.40 -39.36
C SER A 55 -24.31 51.73 -40.60
N GLY A 56 -23.87 50.67 -41.30
CA GLY A 56 -24.22 50.49 -42.72
C GLY A 56 -23.14 50.64 -43.81
N LYS A 57 -22.96 49.53 -44.56
CA LYS A 57 -22.61 49.38 -45.99
C LYS A 57 -21.14 49.39 -46.45
N ALA A 58 -20.73 48.19 -46.89
CA ALA A 58 -20.28 47.77 -48.23
C ALA A 58 -19.03 48.40 -48.91
N ALA A 59 -18.08 47.47 -49.18
CA ALA A 59 -17.31 47.23 -50.42
C ALA A 59 -16.44 48.34 -51.05
N ALA A 60 -15.13 48.07 -51.15
CA ALA A 60 -14.37 48.07 -52.42
C ALA A 60 -12.93 47.60 -52.19
N ALA A 61 -12.38 46.97 -53.23
CA ALA A 61 -11.08 46.32 -53.32
C ALA A 61 -9.92 47.26 -53.71
N ALA A 62 -8.68 46.83 -53.41
CA ALA A 62 -7.43 46.95 -54.19
C ALA A 62 -6.26 46.64 -53.20
N ALA A 63 -5.47 45.57 -53.30
CA ALA A 63 -4.55 45.11 -54.35
C ALA A 63 -3.24 45.92 -54.47
N ALA A 64 -2.13 45.16 -54.40
CA ALA A 64 -0.72 45.46 -54.76
C ALA A 64 0.12 46.27 -53.74
N ALA A 65 1.41 46.03 -53.52
CA ALA A 65 2.38 45.26 -54.30
C ALA A 65 3.53 44.72 -53.42
N ALA A 66 4.01 43.53 -53.77
CA ALA A 66 5.33 43.01 -53.43
C ALA A 66 6.37 43.59 -54.40
N ALA A 67 7.60 43.80 -53.94
CA ALA A 67 8.75 44.04 -54.81
C ALA A 67 9.94 43.20 -54.35
N ALA A 68 10.31 42.26 -55.21
CA ALA A 68 11.55 41.49 -55.18
C ALA A 68 12.71 42.34 -55.70
N GLY A 69 13.91 42.14 -55.14
CA GLY A 69 15.18 42.67 -55.66
C GLY A 69 15.98 41.54 -56.33
N PRO A 70 16.59 41.78 -57.51
CA PRO A 70 17.17 40.73 -58.34
C PRO A 70 18.63 40.42 -58.00
N SER A 71 19.03 39.20 -58.39
CA SER A 71 20.40 38.78 -58.62
C SER A 71 20.86 39.23 -60.01
N ASP A 72 22.13 39.58 -60.13
CA ASP A 72 22.99 39.58 -61.33
C ASP A 72 24.31 40.25 -60.90
N ALA A 73 25.49 40.00 -61.44
CA ALA A 73 26.09 38.92 -62.21
C ALA A 73 27.59 39.28 -62.20
N CYS A 74 28.44 38.27 -62.29
CA CYS A 74 29.89 38.42 -62.31
C CYS A 74 30.36 39.14 -63.57
N GLU A 75 31.27 40.10 -63.43
CA GLU A 75 32.16 40.54 -64.50
C GLU A 75 33.62 40.31 -64.11
N CYS A 76 34.36 39.84 -65.11
CA CYS A 76 35.73 39.34 -65.04
C CYS A 76 36.75 40.48 -65.27
N GLY A 77 37.95 40.37 -64.69
CA GLY A 77 39.16 40.89 -65.35
C GLY A 77 40.24 41.50 -64.44
N GLY A 78 41.40 40.82 -64.39
CA GLY A 78 42.73 41.36 -64.05
C GLY A 78 43.01 41.50 -62.55
N GLY A 79 43.94 40.76 -61.93
CA GLY A 79 45.24 40.34 -62.41
C GLY A 79 46.33 41.06 -61.62
N HIS A 80 46.63 40.62 -60.40
CA HIS A 80 47.95 40.86 -59.83
C HIS A 80 48.42 39.67 -59.01
N VAL A 81 49.46 39.05 -59.53
CA VAL A 81 50.22 37.96 -58.94
C VAL A 81 50.91 38.47 -57.68
N ASN A 82 50.75 37.78 -56.55
CA ASN A 82 51.84 37.62 -55.62
C ASN A 82 51.86 36.20 -55.04
N ARG A 83 52.97 35.53 -55.34
CA ARG A 83 53.28 34.14 -55.08
C ARG A 83 54.05 34.11 -53.75
N GLY A 84 53.55 33.41 -52.74
CA GLY A 84 54.32 33.19 -51.53
C GLY A 84 53.56 32.48 -50.42
N GLY A 85 53.93 31.22 -50.16
CA GLY A 85 53.73 30.59 -48.85
C GLY A 85 52.62 29.54 -48.77
N CYS A 86 52.87 28.35 -49.32
CA CYS A 86 52.40 27.12 -48.67
C CYS A 86 53.00 27.07 -47.25
N LEU A 87 52.17 26.78 -46.25
CA LEU A 87 52.37 25.76 -45.20
C LEU A 87 51.40 26.04 -44.05
N GLY A 88 50.48 25.11 -43.80
CA GLY A 88 49.59 25.20 -42.64
C GLY A 88 48.26 24.46 -42.75
N CYS A 89 48.21 23.33 -43.46
CA CYS A 89 47.06 22.41 -43.36
C CYS A 89 47.07 21.75 -41.98
N THR A 90 46.60 22.45 -40.96
CA THR A 90 46.29 21.84 -39.67
C THR A 90 44.99 21.06 -39.84
N ARG A 91 45.11 19.74 -40.01
CA ARG A 91 44.05 18.78 -39.70
C ARG A 91 43.58 19.06 -38.27
N ARG A 92 42.47 19.80 -38.10
CA ARG A 92 41.74 19.78 -36.84
C ARG A 92 41.15 18.38 -36.71
N GLY A 93 41.72 17.56 -35.83
CA GLY A 93 41.01 16.39 -35.31
C GLY A 93 39.66 16.81 -34.72
N PRO A 94 38.72 15.87 -34.51
CA PRO A 94 37.41 16.20 -33.97
C PRO A 94 37.58 17.02 -32.68
N LEU A 95 37.04 18.24 -32.68
CA LEU A 95 37.08 19.15 -31.55
C LEU A 95 36.37 18.46 -30.37
N GLN A 96 37.13 18.11 -29.33
CA GLN A 96 36.53 17.60 -28.10
C GLN A 96 35.66 18.72 -27.49
N PRO A 97 34.39 18.45 -27.15
CA PRO A 97 33.50 19.43 -26.55
C PRO A 97 34.09 19.88 -25.21
N ARG A 98 34.26 21.20 -25.04
CA ARG A 98 34.86 21.81 -23.83
C ARG A 98 33.81 22.13 -22.76
N SER A 99 32.54 22.11 -23.13
CA SER A 99 31.42 22.39 -22.24
C SER A 99 30.22 21.49 -22.57
N LEU A 100 29.37 21.22 -21.58
CA LEU A 100 28.17 20.40 -21.76
C LEU A 100 27.24 20.97 -22.86
N SER A 101 27.18 22.30 -22.99
CA SER A 101 26.34 22.97 -24.00
C SER A 101 26.86 22.81 -25.44
N GLU A 102 28.11 22.40 -25.65
CA GLU A 102 28.66 22.10 -26.98
C GLU A 102 28.29 20.71 -27.49
N LEU A 103 27.73 19.85 -26.63
CA LEU A 103 27.31 18.52 -27.05
C LEU A 103 26.16 18.58 -28.08
N PRO A 104 26.14 17.61 -29.02
CA PRO A 104 24.99 17.37 -29.90
C PRO A 104 23.69 17.19 -29.09
N PRO A 105 22.54 17.68 -29.60
CA PRO A 105 21.25 17.54 -28.92
C PRO A 105 20.90 16.10 -28.55
N GLU A 106 21.27 15.12 -29.37
CA GLU A 106 20.98 13.70 -29.17
C GLU A 106 21.69 13.16 -27.92
N LEU A 107 22.96 13.55 -27.71
CA LEU A 107 23.70 13.19 -26.51
C LEU A 107 23.12 13.88 -25.28
N LEU A 108 22.66 15.12 -25.41
CA LEU A 108 21.99 15.84 -24.32
C LEU A 108 20.65 15.21 -23.95
N VAL A 109 19.85 14.77 -24.94
CA VAL A 109 18.61 14.02 -24.70
C VAL A 109 18.91 12.72 -23.95
N GLU A 110 19.96 11.99 -24.35
CA GLU A 110 20.35 10.75 -23.67
C GLU A 110 20.78 11.02 -22.22
N ILE A 111 21.67 12.00 -22.00
CA ILE A 111 22.13 12.41 -20.66
C ILE A 111 20.95 12.85 -19.78
N PHE A 112 20.10 13.75 -20.27
CA PHE A 112 18.95 14.24 -19.51
C PHE A 112 17.92 13.15 -19.25
N SER A 113 17.79 12.18 -20.15
CA SER A 113 16.92 11.01 -19.95
C SER A 113 17.39 10.09 -18.83
N LEU A 114 18.62 10.23 -18.33
CA LEU A 114 19.14 9.46 -17.20
C LEU A 114 18.93 10.17 -15.85
N LEU A 115 18.64 11.47 -15.86
CA LEU A 115 18.40 12.24 -14.65
C LEU A 115 17.01 11.95 -14.06
N PRO A 116 16.83 12.05 -12.73
CA PRO A 116 15.50 12.05 -12.14
C PRO A 116 14.65 13.18 -12.72
N GLY A 117 13.35 12.93 -12.96
CA GLY A 117 12.46 13.91 -13.54
C GLY A 117 12.32 15.19 -12.70
N THR A 118 12.55 15.10 -11.38
CA THR A 118 12.61 16.26 -10.48
C THR A 118 13.76 17.21 -10.77
N ALA A 119 14.93 16.69 -11.18
CA ALA A 119 16.11 17.50 -11.50
C ALA A 119 15.98 18.19 -12.88
N LEU A 120 15.10 17.70 -13.76
CA LEU A 120 14.89 18.28 -15.08
C LEU A 120 14.33 19.71 -15.03
N ALA A 121 13.60 20.06 -13.97
CA ALA A 121 13.14 21.42 -13.74
C ALA A 121 14.34 22.39 -13.60
N ASP A 122 15.35 22.01 -12.82
CA ASP A 122 16.55 22.81 -12.61
C ASP A 122 17.40 22.90 -13.89
N VAL A 123 17.54 21.78 -14.61
CA VAL A 123 18.23 21.75 -15.92
C VAL A 123 17.56 22.69 -16.93
N ALA A 124 16.23 22.79 -16.92
CA ALA A 124 15.48 23.70 -17.78
C ALA A 124 15.74 25.18 -17.47
N LEU A 125 16.18 25.50 -16.24
CA LEU A 125 16.49 26.87 -15.83
C LEU A 125 17.91 27.30 -16.20
N VAL A 126 18.82 26.36 -16.50
CA VAL A 126 20.24 26.66 -16.81
C VAL A 126 20.40 27.52 -18.06
N CYS A 127 19.76 27.17 -19.17
CA CYS A 127 19.85 27.96 -20.41
C CYS A 127 18.71 27.65 -21.40
N LYS A 128 18.55 28.53 -22.41
CA LYS A 128 17.55 28.38 -23.48
C LYS A 128 17.70 27.07 -24.27
N LYS A 129 18.95 26.63 -24.53
CA LYS A 129 19.22 25.38 -25.25
C LYS A 129 18.69 24.18 -24.47
N PHE A 130 18.96 24.11 -23.16
CA PHE A 130 18.50 23.00 -22.33
C PHE A 130 16.98 23.00 -22.15
N ARG A 131 16.38 24.18 -21.94
CA ARG A 131 14.92 24.31 -21.91
C ARG A 131 14.26 23.81 -23.20
N HIS A 132 14.85 24.11 -24.35
CA HIS A 132 14.35 23.61 -25.64
C HIS A 132 14.51 22.10 -25.77
N ILE A 133 15.68 21.54 -25.41
CA ILE A 133 15.92 20.09 -25.43
C ILE A 133 14.93 19.35 -24.51
N LEU A 134 14.62 19.90 -23.34
CA LEU A 134 13.65 19.33 -22.40
C LEU A 134 12.19 19.41 -22.85
N SER A 135 11.89 20.02 -24.00
CA SER A 135 10.57 19.88 -24.64
C SER A 135 10.41 18.54 -25.38
N THR A 136 11.49 17.75 -25.49
CA THR A 136 11.47 16.45 -26.16
C THR A 136 10.68 15.40 -25.36
N GLU A 137 9.60 14.89 -25.94
CA GLU A 137 8.70 13.90 -25.32
C GLU A 137 9.39 12.61 -24.88
N THR A 138 10.40 12.16 -25.63
CA THR A 138 11.12 10.90 -25.33
C THR A 138 11.80 10.93 -23.96
N ILE A 139 12.23 12.10 -23.49
CA ILE A 139 12.82 12.27 -22.15
C ILE A 139 11.75 11.96 -21.11
N TRP A 140 10.62 12.68 -21.17
CA TRP A 140 9.53 12.53 -20.20
C TRP A 140 8.89 11.16 -20.25
N ARG A 141 8.76 10.57 -21.44
CA ARG A 141 8.30 9.19 -21.62
C ARG A 141 9.16 8.21 -20.84
N ARG A 142 10.49 8.32 -20.95
CA ARG A 142 11.43 7.47 -20.20
C ARG A 142 11.29 7.70 -18.69
N ARG A 143 11.07 8.93 -18.23
CA ARG A 143 10.84 9.23 -16.80
C ARG A 143 9.52 8.65 -16.28
N CYS A 144 8.42 8.80 -17.02
CA CYS A 144 7.13 8.19 -16.69
C CYS A 144 7.24 6.67 -16.52
N VAL A 145 7.95 6.00 -17.43
CA VAL A 145 8.17 4.54 -17.34
C VAL A 145 9.10 4.17 -16.19
N ALA A 146 10.26 4.83 -16.09
CA ALA A 146 11.29 4.48 -15.11
C ALA A 146 10.90 4.78 -13.66
N GLU A 147 10.17 5.88 -13.41
CA GLU A 147 9.87 6.34 -12.05
C GLU A 147 8.47 5.91 -11.58
N PHE A 148 7.52 5.72 -12.50
CA PHE A 148 6.13 5.41 -12.17
C PHE A 148 5.63 4.08 -12.74
N GLY A 149 6.49 3.32 -13.43
CA GLY A 149 6.14 1.98 -13.92
C GLY A 149 5.04 1.98 -14.98
N MET A 150 4.87 3.08 -15.72
CA MET A 150 3.87 3.20 -16.78
C MET A 150 4.03 2.10 -17.83
N LYS A 151 3.01 1.23 -17.95
CA LYS A 151 3.01 0.08 -18.89
C LYS A 151 2.38 0.41 -20.24
N GLU A 152 1.49 1.40 -20.29
CA GLU A 152 0.81 1.76 -21.53
C GLU A 152 1.78 2.31 -22.57
N ASP A 153 1.43 2.11 -23.84
CA ASP A 153 2.15 2.73 -24.94
C ASP A 153 1.85 4.24 -24.97
N LEU A 154 2.71 4.99 -24.30
CA LEU A 154 2.65 6.45 -24.22
C LEU A 154 2.62 7.12 -25.60
N ARG A 155 3.13 6.46 -26.66
CA ARG A 155 3.01 6.99 -28.04
C ARG A 155 1.55 7.08 -28.48
N LYS A 156 0.70 6.15 -28.07
CA LYS A 156 -0.73 6.17 -28.41
C LYS A 156 -1.45 7.31 -27.67
N LEU A 157 -1.03 7.63 -26.46
CA LEU A 157 -1.57 8.76 -25.70
C LEU A 157 -1.15 10.10 -26.32
N GLU A 158 0.11 10.19 -26.76
CA GLU A 158 0.61 11.37 -27.47
C GLU A 158 -0.13 11.62 -28.79
N VAL A 159 -0.47 10.57 -29.55
CA VAL A 159 -1.32 10.68 -30.75
C VAL A 159 -2.71 11.21 -30.40
N LYS A 160 -3.23 10.89 -29.21
CA LYS A 160 -4.50 11.43 -28.69
C LYS A 160 -4.36 12.85 -28.09
N GLY A 161 -3.19 13.47 -28.19
CA GLY A 161 -2.94 14.85 -27.73
C GLY A 161 -2.36 14.96 -26.32
N PHE A 162 -2.07 13.86 -25.63
CA PHE A 162 -1.50 13.89 -24.28
C PHE A 162 0.03 13.87 -24.29
N SER A 163 0.66 14.98 -23.89
CA SER A 163 2.11 15.04 -23.71
C SER A 163 2.56 14.24 -22.48
N SER A 164 3.62 13.44 -22.63
CA SER A 164 4.27 12.72 -21.52
C SER A 164 4.79 13.70 -20.46
N ARG A 165 5.23 14.90 -20.87
CA ARG A 165 5.63 15.96 -19.93
C ARG A 165 4.46 16.42 -19.07
N ASP A 166 3.31 16.68 -19.69
CA ASP A 166 2.12 17.11 -18.95
C ASP A 166 1.60 16.01 -18.04
N LEU A 167 1.62 14.75 -18.49
CA LEU A 167 1.29 13.60 -17.66
C LEU A 167 2.18 13.53 -16.42
N TYR A 168 3.50 13.65 -16.60
CA TYR A 168 4.46 13.67 -15.51
C TYR A 168 4.19 14.81 -14.53
N VAL A 169 4.08 16.04 -15.04
CA VAL A 169 4.02 17.27 -14.22
C VAL A 169 2.66 17.44 -13.53
N LYS A 170 1.57 17.03 -14.17
CA LYS A 170 0.20 17.35 -13.71
C LYS A 170 -0.54 16.17 -13.09
N LEU A 171 -0.11 14.92 -13.33
CA LEU A 171 -0.71 13.73 -12.72
C LEU A 171 0.31 12.96 -11.87
N LEU A 172 1.40 12.47 -12.45
CA LEU A 172 2.27 11.52 -11.76
C LEU A 172 3.02 12.15 -10.59
N HIS A 173 3.78 13.22 -10.85
CA HIS A 173 4.59 13.86 -9.82
C HIS A 173 3.74 14.49 -8.70
N PRO A 174 2.63 15.21 -8.95
CA PRO A 174 1.80 15.77 -7.88
C PRO A 174 1.25 14.71 -6.92
N TYR A 175 0.85 13.55 -7.44
CA TYR A 175 0.24 12.47 -6.66
C TYR A 175 1.22 11.34 -6.30
N ARG A 176 2.53 11.51 -6.52
CA ARG A 176 3.56 10.48 -6.26
C ARG A 176 3.52 9.93 -4.83
N HIS A 177 3.15 10.76 -3.85
CA HIS A 177 3.15 10.38 -2.44
C HIS A 177 1.99 9.47 -2.07
N ILE A 178 0.91 9.39 -2.86
CA ILE A 178 -0.20 8.48 -2.58
C ILE A 178 -0.01 7.11 -3.25
N LEU A 179 0.97 6.94 -4.13
CA LEU A 179 1.24 5.65 -4.77
C LEU A 179 1.77 4.62 -3.75
N GLY A 180 1.40 3.36 -3.94
CA GLY A 180 1.82 2.24 -3.10
C GLY A 180 0.69 1.59 -2.30
N LEU A 181 1.11 0.84 -1.28
CA LEU A 181 0.23 0.02 -0.47
C LEU A 181 -0.15 0.73 0.84
N TRP A 182 -1.41 0.62 1.21
CA TRP A 182 -2.00 1.35 2.33
C TRP A 182 -3.00 0.51 3.10
N GLN A 183 -3.08 0.78 4.40
CA GLN A 183 -4.14 0.30 5.28
C GLN A 183 -5.07 1.48 5.62
N PRO A 184 -6.39 1.38 5.37
CA PRO A 184 -7.34 2.39 5.82
C PRO A 184 -7.57 2.29 7.33
N ASP A 185 -7.74 3.45 7.96
CA ASP A 185 -8.01 3.61 9.38
C ASP A 185 -9.52 3.47 9.64
N ILE A 186 -9.97 2.20 9.72
CA ILE A 186 -11.38 1.81 9.92
C ILE A 186 -11.53 1.10 11.28
N GLY A 187 -11.02 1.72 12.34
CA GLY A 187 -11.04 1.15 13.68
C GLY A 187 -10.41 -0.25 13.70
N PRO A 188 -11.08 -1.26 14.28
CA PRO A 188 -10.50 -2.60 14.38
C PRO A 188 -10.43 -3.35 13.03
N TYR A 189 -11.16 -2.91 12.01
CA TYR A 189 -11.34 -3.67 10.78
C TYR A 189 -10.20 -3.52 9.77
N GLY A 190 -9.51 -2.37 9.75
CA GLY A 190 -8.46 -2.09 8.77
C GLY A 190 -8.93 -2.24 7.32
N GLY A 191 -8.06 -2.78 6.46
CA GLY A 191 -8.31 -2.92 5.03
C GLY A 191 -7.01 -3.02 4.23
N LEU A 192 -7.14 -3.21 2.91
CA LEU A 192 -6.01 -3.20 1.99
C LEU A 192 -6.33 -2.35 0.77
N LEU A 193 -5.55 -1.29 0.55
CA LEU A 193 -5.66 -0.42 -0.62
C LEU A 193 -4.32 -0.40 -1.35
N ASN A 194 -4.35 -0.61 -2.67
CA ASN A 194 -3.19 -0.38 -3.53
C ASN A 194 -3.49 0.76 -4.50
N VAL A 195 -2.68 1.82 -4.47
CA VAL A 195 -2.83 2.99 -5.35
C VAL A 195 -1.81 2.89 -6.48
N VAL A 196 -2.31 2.76 -7.70
CA VAL A 196 -1.51 2.46 -8.88
C VAL A 196 -1.79 3.43 -10.02
N VAL A 197 -0.84 3.54 -10.94
CA VAL A 197 -1.01 4.28 -12.19
C VAL A 197 -1.51 3.32 -13.27
N ASP A 198 -2.56 3.72 -13.98
CA ASP A 198 -3.14 2.99 -15.11
C ASP A 198 -3.47 3.99 -16.23
N GLY A 199 -2.53 4.17 -17.15
CA GLY A 199 -2.66 5.13 -18.24
C GLY A 199 -2.83 6.57 -17.79
N LEU A 200 -4.00 7.15 -18.10
CA LEU A 200 -4.38 8.51 -17.70
C LEU A 200 -5.00 8.57 -16.30
N PHE A 201 -5.02 7.46 -15.58
CA PHE A 201 -5.61 7.33 -14.26
C PHE A 201 -4.58 7.01 -13.18
N ILE A 202 -4.82 7.53 -11.98
CA ILE A 202 -4.32 6.94 -10.74
C ILE A 202 -5.53 6.36 -10.01
N ILE A 203 -5.51 5.07 -9.68
CA ILE A 203 -6.67 4.37 -9.13
C ILE A 203 -6.30 3.79 -7.77
N GLY A 204 -7.12 4.07 -6.75
CA GLY A 204 -7.06 3.39 -5.45
C GLY A 204 -7.92 2.13 -5.46
N TRP A 205 -7.29 0.97 -5.64
CA TRP A 205 -7.96 -0.33 -5.62
C TRP A 205 -8.03 -0.88 -4.21
N MET A 206 -9.23 -1.02 -3.67
CA MET A 206 -9.46 -1.78 -2.43
C MET A 206 -9.49 -3.26 -2.75
N TYR A 207 -8.71 -4.03 -2.00
CA TYR A 207 -8.66 -5.48 -2.04
C TYR A 207 -9.47 -6.03 -0.86
N LEU A 208 -10.40 -6.92 -1.18
CA LEU A 208 -11.29 -7.57 -0.24
C LEU A 208 -11.09 -9.09 -0.31
N PRO A 209 -11.11 -9.79 0.83
CA PRO A 209 -10.99 -11.24 0.81
C PRO A 209 -12.18 -11.87 0.05
N PRO A 210 -12.03 -13.10 -0.49
CA PRO A 210 -13.17 -13.84 -1.03
C PRO A 210 -14.22 -14.11 0.06
N HIS A 211 -15.38 -14.67 -0.33
CA HIS A 211 -16.41 -14.98 0.66
C HIS A 211 -15.99 -16.15 1.55
N ASP A 212 -16.32 -16.07 2.83
CA ASP A 212 -16.08 -17.15 3.79
C ASP A 212 -16.79 -18.45 3.37
N PRO A 213 -16.15 -19.63 3.49
CA PRO A 213 -14.78 -19.90 3.95
C PRO A 213 -13.78 -20.12 2.80
N ARG A 214 -14.00 -19.57 1.59
CA ARG A 214 -13.22 -19.92 0.39
C ARG A 214 -11.84 -19.22 0.35
N VAL A 215 -10.96 -19.57 1.28
CA VAL A 215 -9.66 -18.91 1.48
C VAL A 215 -8.71 -18.99 0.27
N GLU A 216 -8.87 -20.01 -0.58
CA GLU A 216 -8.03 -20.19 -1.78
C GLU A 216 -8.49 -19.34 -2.97
N ASP A 217 -9.73 -18.86 -2.97
CA ASP A 217 -10.28 -18.02 -4.05
C ASP A 217 -9.47 -16.70 -4.20
N PRO A 218 -9.47 -16.10 -5.41
CA PRO A 218 -8.79 -14.84 -5.66
C PRO A 218 -9.43 -13.67 -4.88
N MET A 219 -8.64 -12.62 -4.67
CA MET A 219 -9.13 -11.40 -4.04
C MET A 219 -10.21 -10.73 -4.89
N ARG A 220 -11.23 -10.20 -4.22
CA ARG A 220 -12.17 -9.25 -4.83
C ARG A 220 -11.51 -7.87 -4.86
N ARG A 221 -11.79 -7.09 -5.90
CA ARG A 221 -11.21 -5.74 -6.07
C ARG A 221 -12.29 -4.74 -6.46
N ARG A 222 -12.25 -3.55 -5.86
CA ARG A 222 -13.11 -2.42 -6.24
C ARG A 222 -12.37 -1.10 -6.20
N PRO A 223 -12.63 -0.17 -7.12
CA PRO A 223 -12.02 1.16 -7.08
C PRO A 223 -12.73 2.01 -6.01
N LEU A 224 -11.98 2.70 -5.15
CA LEU A 224 -12.54 3.67 -4.20
C LEU A 224 -12.51 5.10 -4.70
N PHE A 225 -11.46 5.42 -5.44
CA PHE A 225 -11.29 6.71 -6.08
C PHE A 225 -10.44 6.52 -7.33
N ARG A 226 -10.51 7.52 -8.22
CA ARG A 226 -9.55 7.67 -9.30
C ARG A 226 -9.19 9.14 -9.47
N ILE A 227 -8.02 9.38 -10.02
CA ILE A 227 -7.57 10.70 -10.47
C ILE A 227 -7.40 10.60 -11.97
N HIS A 228 -8.19 11.37 -12.72
CA HIS A 228 -8.24 11.30 -14.18
C HIS A 228 -7.62 12.54 -14.80
N MET A 229 -6.68 12.36 -15.73
CA MET A 229 -6.19 13.43 -16.61
C MET A 229 -7.11 13.60 -17.82
N TRP A 230 -7.75 14.77 -17.92
CA TRP A 230 -8.60 15.13 -19.06
C TRP A 230 -7.82 15.76 -20.21
N GLU A 231 -8.42 15.80 -21.40
CA GLU A 231 -7.88 16.48 -22.60
C GLU A 231 -7.58 17.97 -22.39
N SER A 232 -8.23 18.60 -21.40
CA SER A 232 -7.91 19.97 -20.96
C SER A 232 -6.58 20.09 -20.21
N ASN A 233 -5.82 19.01 -20.10
CA ASN A 233 -4.62 18.84 -19.27
C ASN A 233 -4.85 19.24 -17.82
N LYS A 234 -6.01 18.88 -17.28
CA LYS A 234 -6.37 19.05 -15.87
C LYS A 234 -6.62 17.67 -15.26
N ALA A 235 -6.01 17.41 -14.11
CA ALA A 235 -6.33 16.23 -13.31
C ALA A 235 -7.51 16.53 -12.37
N THR A 236 -8.47 15.61 -12.28
CA THR A 236 -9.58 15.71 -11.32
C THR A 236 -9.67 14.44 -10.49
N VAL A 237 -10.02 14.60 -9.22
CA VAL A 237 -10.28 13.50 -8.30
C VAL A 237 -11.76 13.13 -8.35
N GLU A 238 -12.04 11.85 -8.52
CA GLU A 238 -13.38 11.27 -8.53
C GLU A 238 -13.48 10.20 -7.43
N CYS A 239 -14.52 10.28 -6.62
CA CYS A 239 -14.94 9.21 -5.72
C CYS A 239 -15.71 8.16 -6.54
N MET A 240 -15.37 6.89 -6.32
CA MET A 240 -15.93 5.75 -7.04
C MET A 240 -16.88 4.90 -6.18
N TYR A 241 -17.10 5.31 -4.92
CA TYR A 241 -17.91 4.57 -3.97
C TYR A 241 -19.41 4.75 -4.20
N GLY A 242 -20.21 3.74 -3.87
CA GLY A 242 -21.65 3.73 -4.12
C GLY A 242 -22.02 3.27 -5.52
N HIS A 243 -23.29 3.44 -5.87
CA HIS A 243 -23.91 2.74 -7.01
C HIS A 243 -24.42 3.69 -8.10
N LYS A 244 -24.23 5.01 -7.94
CA LYS A 244 -24.64 6.05 -8.91
C LYS A 244 -23.50 6.53 -9.82
N GLY A 245 -22.37 5.81 -9.81
CA GLY A 245 -21.21 6.11 -10.65
C GLY A 245 -20.23 7.14 -10.07
N PRO A 246 -19.19 7.50 -10.84
CA PRO A 246 -18.15 8.44 -10.42
C PRO A 246 -18.72 9.83 -10.13
N HIS A 247 -18.25 10.45 -9.05
CA HIS A 247 -18.68 11.79 -8.62
C HIS A 247 -17.52 12.53 -7.95
N LYS A 248 -17.71 13.81 -7.61
CA LYS A 248 -16.62 14.65 -7.13
C LYS A 248 -16.08 14.15 -5.78
N GLY A 249 -14.76 13.99 -5.73
CA GLY A 249 -14.02 13.72 -4.49
C GLY A 249 -12.80 14.61 -4.36
N ASP A 250 -12.13 14.50 -3.22
CA ASP A 250 -10.89 15.20 -2.90
C ASP A 250 -9.88 14.21 -2.27
N ILE A 251 -8.59 14.49 -2.46
CA ILE A 251 -7.48 13.80 -1.78
C ILE A 251 -6.65 14.84 -1.03
N GLN A 252 -6.34 14.54 0.22
CA GLN A 252 -5.51 15.37 1.08
C GLN A 252 -4.30 14.58 1.53
N THR A 253 -3.10 15.06 1.22
CA THR A 253 -1.85 14.45 1.70
C THR A 253 -1.38 15.23 2.92
N VAL A 254 -1.47 14.63 4.11
CA VAL A 254 -1.08 15.28 5.37
C VAL A 254 0.41 15.05 5.63
N LYS A 255 0.90 13.83 5.40
CA LYS A 255 2.29 13.41 5.59
C LYS A 255 2.72 12.52 4.42
N LYS A 256 4.02 12.21 4.33
CA LYS A 256 4.55 11.30 3.31
C LYS A 256 3.93 9.89 3.37
N ASP A 257 3.61 9.44 4.59
CA ASP A 257 3.13 8.09 4.88
C ASP A 257 1.64 8.08 5.31
N GLU A 258 0.91 9.15 4.99
CA GLU A 258 -0.51 9.30 5.33
C GLU A 258 -1.25 10.20 4.33
N PHE A 259 -2.39 9.74 3.81
CA PHE A 259 -3.31 10.57 3.03
C PHE A 259 -4.75 10.25 3.37
N SER A 260 -5.67 11.14 3.02
CA SER A 260 -7.10 10.94 3.22
C SER A 260 -7.90 11.24 1.96
N THR A 261 -9.01 10.51 1.79
CA THR A 261 -10.04 10.79 0.78
C THR A 261 -11.22 11.51 1.40
N LYS A 262 -11.89 12.36 0.62
CA LYS A 262 -13.17 12.96 1.00
C LYS A 262 -14.14 12.88 -0.17
N CYS A 263 -15.36 12.44 0.09
CA CYS A 263 -16.46 12.54 -0.86
C CYS A 263 -17.18 13.88 -0.66
N ASN A 264 -17.50 14.59 -1.75
CA ASN A 264 -18.25 15.85 -1.70
C ASN A 264 -19.76 15.66 -1.97
N GLN A 265 -20.18 14.46 -2.39
CA GLN A 265 -21.53 14.15 -2.86
C GLN A 265 -21.98 12.77 -2.33
N THR A 266 -22.17 12.65 -1.01
CA THR A 266 -22.51 11.36 -0.35
C THR A 266 -23.91 10.86 -0.69
N ASP A 267 -24.75 11.68 -1.32
CA ASP A 267 -26.02 11.27 -1.92
C ASP A 267 -25.85 10.21 -3.02
N PHE A 268 -24.66 10.13 -3.64
CA PHE A 268 -24.29 9.08 -4.59
C PHE A 268 -24.09 7.70 -3.94
N HIS A 269 -23.89 7.68 -2.62
CA HIS A 269 -23.70 6.45 -1.85
C HIS A 269 -25.03 5.84 -1.43
N ARG A 270 -26.10 6.64 -1.41
CA ARG A 270 -27.42 6.24 -0.91
C ARG A 270 -28.23 5.50 -1.96
N MET A 271 -28.87 4.43 -1.53
CA MET A 271 -29.78 3.65 -2.37
C MET A 271 -31.24 4.09 -2.18
N PRO A 272 -32.10 3.94 -3.20
CA PRO A 272 -33.52 4.31 -3.12
C PRO A 272 -34.28 3.59 -2.00
N GLY A 273 -33.98 2.32 -1.73
CA GLY A 273 -34.53 1.50 -0.64
C GLY A 273 -33.88 1.77 0.72
N GLY A 274 -33.06 2.82 0.82
CA GLY A 274 -32.43 3.27 2.05
C GLY A 274 -31.44 2.26 2.63
N ARG A 275 -31.21 2.37 3.95
CA ARG A 275 -30.19 1.60 4.68
C ARG A 275 -30.37 0.09 4.61
N GLN A 276 -31.60 -0.40 4.43
CA GLN A 276 -31.87 -1.83 4.31
C GLN A 276 -31.39 -2.38 2.97
N GLU A 277 -31.56 -1.64 1.88
CA GLU A 277 -31.03 -2.03 0.57
C GLU A 277 -29.50 -1.90 0.53
N GLU A 278 -28.95 -0.85 1.15
CA GLU A 278 -27.49 -0.70 1.32
C GLU A 278 -26.90 -1.90 2.07
N PHE A 279 -27.53 -2.33 3.16
CA PHE A 279 -27.08 -3.50 3.92
C PHE A 279 -27.14 -4.79 3.11
N ARG A 280 -28.26 -5.04 2.40
CA ARG A 280 -28.43 -6.24 1.57
C ARG A 280 -27.39 -6.32 0.45
N THR A 281 -27.13 -5.19 -0.21
CA THR A 281 -26.13 -5.12 -1.29
C THR A 281 -24.72 -5.32 -0.72
N TRP A 282 -24.39 -4.66 0.39
CA TRP A 282 -23.10 -4.84 1.06
C TRP A 282 -22.90 -6.29 1.53
N LEU A 283 -23.95 -6.94 2.05
CA LEU A 283 -23.91 -8.32 2.51
C LEU A 283 -23.67 -9.29 1.34
N ASP A 284 -24.33 -9.08 0.22
CA ASP A 284 -24.09 -9.86 -1.00
C ASP A 284 -22.65 -9.67 -1.52
N GLU A 285 -22.16 -8.43 -1.54
CA GLU A 285 -20.78 -8.13 -1.94
C GLU A 285 -19.76 -8.82 -1.01
N GLU A 286 -19.93 -8.71 0.31
CA GLU A 286 -18.95 -9.16 1.31
C GLU A 286 -19.04 -10.65 1.67
N TRP A 287 -20.23 -11.25 1.59
CA TRP A 287 -20.47 -12.63 2.02
C TRP A 287 -21.11 -13.52 0.93
N GLY A 288 -21.73 -12.94 -0.10
CA GLY A 288 -22.40 -13.70 -1.17
C GLY A 288 -23.54 -14.58 -0.68
N ARG A 289 -24.17 -14.19 0.42
CA ARG A 289 -25.26 -14.91 1.10
C ARG A 289 -26.26 -13.92 1.67
N THR A 290 -27.50 -14.36 1.85
CA THR A 290 -28.48 -13.57 2.60
C THR A 290 -28.26 -13.72 4.12
N LEU A 291 -28.88 -12.84 4.90
CA LEU A 291 -28.76 -12.90 6.36
C LEU A 291 -29.40 -14.17 6.92
N GLU A 292 -30.48 -14.64 6.28
CA GLU A 292 -31.24 -15.83 6.65
C GLU A 292 -30.45 -17.12 6.41
N GLU A 293 -29.54 -17.12 5.43
CA GLU A 293 -28.65 -18.25 5.13
C GLU A 293 -27.48 -18.36 6.13
N ILE A 294 -27.28 -17.35 6.96
CA ILE A 294 -26.27 -17.32 8.01
C ILE A 294 -26.89 -17.85 9.30
N PHE A 295 -26.70 -19.14 9.57
CA PHE A 295 -27.38 -19.83 10.69
C PHE A 295 -26.92 -19.41 12.09
N HIS A 296 -25.76 -18.77 12.23
CA HIS A 296 -25.23 -18.39 13.54
C HIS A 296 -25.59 -16.94 13.89
N GLU A 297 -26.45 -16.75 14.89
CA GLU A 297 -26.89 -15.42 15.36
C GLU A 297 -25.72 -14.49 15.70
N HIS A 298 -24.72 -15.00 16.41
CA HIS A 298 -23.52 -14.21 16.75
C HIS A 298 -22.79 -13.69 15.50
N MET A 299 -22.74 -14.48 14.41
CA MET A 299 -22.13 -14.04 13.15
C MET A 299 -22.97 -12.94 12.50
N GLN A 300 -24.31 -13.05 12.54
CA GLN A 300 -25.20 -11.99 12.05
C GLN A 300 -24.98 -10.67 12.81
N GLU A 301 -24.80 -10.71 14.13
CA GLU A 301 -24.53 -9.54 14.96
C GLU A 301 -23.19 -8.87 14.58
N LEU A 302 -22.13 -9.66 14.43
CA LEU A 302 -20.81 -9.16 14.01
C LEU A 302 -20.84 -8.53 12.62
N ILE A 303 -21.55 -9.15 11.68
CA ILE A 303 -21.75 -8.65 10.32
C ILE A 303 -22.50 -7.32 10.33
N LEU A 304 -23.61 -7.25 11.07
CA LEU A 304 -24.39 -6.01 11.19
C LEU A 304 -23.57 -4.90 11.84
N MET A 305 -22.81 -5.21 12.89
CA MET A 305 -21.92 -4.26 13.55
C MET A 305 -20.84 -3.76 12.58
N LYS A 306 -20.19 -4.65 11.82
CA LYS A 306 -19.20 -4.28 10.80
C LYS A 306 -19.82 -3.37 9.75
N PHE A 307 -21.00 -3.67 9.24
CA PHE A 307 -21.71 -2.80 8.30
C PHE A 307 -21.96 -1.41 8.90
N ILE A 308 -22.57 -1.34 10.09
CA ILE A 308 -22.91 -0.06 10.74
C ILE A 308 -21.64 0.75 10.99
N TYR A 309 -20.56 0.12 11.46
CA TYR A 309 -19.30 0.80 11.76
C TYR A 309 -18.62 1.32 10.50
N THR A 310 -18.41 0.46 9.50
CA THR A 310 -17.68 0.83 8.28
C THR A 310 -18.44 1.82 7.40
N SER A 311 -19.77 1.73 7.37
CA SER A 311 -20.59 2.65 6.57
C SER A 311 -20.70 4.06 7.14
N GLN A 312 -20.32 4.30 8.41
CA GLN A 312 -20.28 5.65 8.98
C GLN A 312 -19.21 6.55 8.34
N TYR A 313 -18.20 5.93 7.72
CA TYR A 313 -17.12 6.69 7.09
C TYR A 313 -17.55 7.30 5.75
N ASP A 314 -18.58 6.78 5.07
CA ASP A 314 -19.03 7.26 3.73
C ASP A 314 -17.85 7.49 2.76
N ASN A 315 -16.89 6.55 2.74
CA ASN A 315 -15.65 6.60 1.96
C ASN A 315 -14.73 7.83 2.23
N CYS A 316 -14.95 8.54 3.34
CA CYS A 316 -14.04 9.56 3.86
C CYS A 316 -13.05 8.88 4.82
N LEU A 317 -11.96 8.39 4.26
CA LEU A 317 -11.02 7.50 4.94
C LEU A 317 -9.63 8.14 5.02
N THR A 318 -8.93 7.88 6.12
CA THR A 318 -7.49 8.12 6.23
C THR A 318 -6.77 6.81 5.98
N TYR A 319 -5.68 6.87 5.24
CA TYR A 319 -4.87 5.74 4.82
C TYR A 319 -3.46 5.93 5.34
N ARG A 320 -2.90 4.86 5.91
CA ARG A 320 -1.54 4.85 6.45
C ARG A 320 -0.69 3.88 5.65
N ARG A 321 0.54 4.28 5.35
CA ARG A 321 1.40 3.50 4.45
C ARG A 321 1.80 2.19 5.12
N ILE A 322 1.70 1.12 4.35
CA ILE A 322 2.23 -0.20 4.71
C ILE A 322 3.15 -0.71 3.60
N TYR A 323 3.94 -1.73 3.91
CA TYR A 323 4.87 -2.32 2.95
C TYR A 323 4.78 -3.84 3.00
N LEU A 324 5.08 -4.48 1.87
CA LEU A 324 5.39 -5.90 1.83
C LEU A 324 6.77 -6.15 2.46
N PRO A 325 6.93 -7.27 3.17
CA PRO A 325 8.21 -7.66 3.76
C PRO A 325 9.29 -7.82 2.68
N PRO A 326 10.53 -7.39 2.94
CA PRO A 326 11.67 -7.77 2.11
C PRO A 326 11.83 -9.29 2.12
N ALA A 327 12.08 -9.89 0.95
CA ALA A 327 12.35 -11.33 0.85
C ALA A 327 13.78 -11.64 1.29
N THR A 328 13.96 -12.68 2.09
CA THR A 328 15.31 -13.19 2.41
C THR A 328 15.47 -14.64 1.96
N PRO A 329 16.65 -15.07 1.46
CA PRO A 329 16.88 -16.45 1.02
C PRO A 329 16.73 -17.49 2.13
N SER A 330 16.87 -17.07 3.40
CA SER A 330 16.72 -17.91 4.58
C SER A 330 15.26 -18.11 5.01
N ASP A 331 14.31 -17.42 4.38
CA ASP A 331 12.90 -17.51 4.75
C ASP A 331 12.37 -18.93 4.55
N LEU A 332 11.55 -19.40 5.50
CA LEU A 332 10.93 -20.73 5.43
C LEU A 332 10.01 -20.89 4.20
N LEU A 333 9.34 -19.81 3.83
CA LEU A 333 8.55 -19.65 2.61
C LEU A 333 8.58 -18.18 2.18
N GLN A 334 8.14 -17.86 0.97
CA GLN A 334 8.10 -16.47 0.54
C GLN A 334 7.23 -15.62 1.48
N ALA A 335 7.80 -14.58 2.09
CA ALA A 335 7.06 -13.62 2.89
C ALA A 335 6.00 -12.88 2.06
N GLY A 336 4.94 -12.36 2.69
CA GLY A 336 3.89 -11.64 1.96
C GLY A 336 2.53 -11.73 2.61
N LEU A 337 1.48 -11.51 1.80
CA LEU A 337 0.10 -11.45 2.27
C LEU A 337 -0.61 -12.79 2.10
N PHE A 338 -1.44 -13.13 3.08
CA PHE A 338 -2.26 -14.33 3.13
C PHE A 338 -3.68 -13.98 3.55
N LYS A 339 -4.65 -14.70 2.98
CA LYS A 339 -6.03 -14.75 3.46
C LYS A 339 -6.11 -15.83 4.52
N GLY A 340 -6.78 -15.60 5.63
CA GLY A 340 -6.88 -16.55 6.75
C GLY A 340 -8.28 -16.63 7.33
N THR A 341 -8.69 -17.80 7.80
CA THR A 341 -9.99 -17.99 8.47
C THR A 341 -9.93 -17.60 9.96
N TYR A 342 -10.88 -16.76 10.41
CA TYR A 342 -10.98 -16.27 11.80
C TYR A 342 -12.37 -16.51 12.40
N GLY A 343 -12.88 -17.74 12.25
CA GLY A 343 -14.13 -18.15 12.90
C GLY A 343 -15.31 -17.29 12.47
N SER A 344 -16.09 -16.78 13.43
CA SER A 344 -17.30 -15.98 13.18
C SER A 344 -17.03 -14.61 12.57
N HIS A 345 -15.78 -14.15 12.53
CA HIS A 345 -15.39 -12.91 11.87
C HIS A 345 -15.21 -13.07 10.35
N GLY A 346 -15.13 -14.31 9.85
CA GLY A 346 -14.95 -14.63 8.44
C GLY A 346 -13.47 -14.69 8.05
N LEU A 347 -13.15 -14.17 6.86
CA LEU A 347 -11.78 -14.14 6.36
C LEU A 347 -11.09 -12.81 6.68
N GLU A 348 -9.84 -12.90 7.11
CA GLU A 348 -8.96 -11.75 7.35
C GLU A 348 -7.69 -11.83 6.49
N ILE A 349 -7.08 -10.67 6.23
CA ILE A 349 -5.81 -10.54 5.53
C ILE A 349 -4.71 -10.40 6.58
N VAL A 350 -3.72 -11.27 6.53
CA VAL A 350 -2.52 -11.22 7.38
C VAL A 350 -1.27 -11.08 6.54
N MET A 351 -0.27 -10.42 7.10
CA MET A 351 1.05 -10.27 6.51
C MET A 351 2.05 -11.15 7.27
N LEU A 352 2.57 -12.17 6.60
CA LEU A 352 3.62 -13.04 7.11
C LEU A 352 4.99 -12.43 6.79
N SER A 353 5.84 -12.27 7.82
CA SER A 353 7.20 -11.74 7.73
C SER A 353 8.17 -12.56 8.59
N PHE A 354 9.46 -12.53 8.24
CA PHE A 354 10.51 -13.29 8.93
C PHE A 354 11.51 -12.37 9.61
N HIS A 355 11.87 -12.73 10.84
CA HIS A 355 12.64 -11.91 11.78
C HIS A 355 13.73 -12.79 12.41
N GLY A 356 14.74 -13.12 11.61
CA GLY A 356 15.76 -14.11 12.00
C GLY A 356 15.15 -15.48 12.21
N THR A 357 14.98 -15.88 13.47
CA THR A 357 14.42 -17.18 13.85
C THR A 357 12.94 -17.14 14.25
N SER A 358 12.24 -16.02 14.04
CA SER A 358 10.81 -15.90 14.27
C SER A 358 10.07 -15.63 12.95
N ALA A 359 8.92 -16.25 12.78
CA ALA A 359 7.96 -15.88 11.73
C ALA A 359 6.75 -15.22 12.39
N LYS A 360 6.39 -14.02 11.90
CA LYS A 360 5.36 -13.16 12.48
C LYS A 360 4.24 -12.90 11.48
N ALA A 361 3.00 -13.09 11.91
CA ALA A 361 1.82 -12.74 11.13
C ALA A 361 1.12 -11.52 11.75
N THR A 362 1.06 -10.41 11.02
CA THR A 362 0.40 -9.17 11.44
C THR A 362 -0.91 -8.99 10.70
N LYS A 363 -2.00 -8.65 11.39
CA LYS A 363 -3.31 -8.42 10.77
C LYS A 363 -3.32 -7.13 9.94
N LEU A 364 -3.73 -7.22 8.68
CA LEU A 364 -4.02 -6.06 7.83
C LEU A 364 -5.51 -5.72 7.82
N THR A 365 -6.35 -6.76 7.87
CA THR A 365 -7.73 -6.63 8.33
C THR A 365 -7.87 -7.37 9.64
N GLY A 366 -8.79 -6.92 10.47
CA GLY A 366 -9.03 -7.52 11.76
C GLY A 366 -10.46 -7.36 12.23
N ASP A 367 -10.63 -7.59 13.51
CA ASP A 367 -11.93 -7.69 14.14
C ASP A 367 -11.89 -7.04 15.53
N PRO A 368 -13.05 -6.82 16.17
CA PRO A 368 -13.11 -6.20 17.48
C PRO A 368 -12.38 -6.95 18.60
N ASN A 369 -12.08 -8.24 18.42
CA ASN A 369 -11.31 -9.02 19.38
C ASN A 369 -9.81 -8.78 19.16
N VAL A 370 -9.29 -9.00 17.95
CA VAL A 370 -7.90 -8.73 17.60
C VAL A 370 -7.87 -7.77 16.40
N PRO A 371 -7.67 -6.46 16.66
CA PRO A 371 -7.70 -5.42 15.64
C PRO A 371 -6.66 -5.58 14.53
N ALA A 372 -6.94 -4.93 13.40
CA ALA A 372 -5.93 -4.67 12.38
C ALA A 372 -4.71 -3.95 12.97
N GLY A 373 -3.52 -4.30 12.49
CA GLY A 373 -2.24 -3.82 13.01
C GLY A 373 -1.61 -4.71 14.08
N GLN A 374 -2.40 -5.57 14.75
CA GLN A 374 -1.90 -6.43 15.82
C GLN A 374 -1.17 -7.69 15.30
N LEU A 375 -0.19 -8.16 16.08
CA LEU A 375 0.57 -9.39 15.83
C LEU A 375 -0.27 -10.61 16.24
N THR A 376 -0.96 -11.21 15.27
CA THR A 376 -1.88 -12.32 15.52
C THR A 376 -1.18 -13.65 15.72
N LEU A 377 -0.05 -13.92 15.06
CA LEU A 377 0.76 -15.15 15.26
C LEU A 377 2.23 -14.79 15.40
N ASP A 378 2.93 -15.48 16.32
CA ASP A 378 4.38 -15.44 16.50
C ASP A 378 4.89 -16.88 16.62
N VAL A 379 5.72 -17.30 15.67
CA VAL A 379 6.16 -18.68 15.49
C VAL A 379 7.66 -18.77 15.71
N ASP A 380 8.10 -19.64 16.63
CA ASP A 380 9.53 -19.86 16.88
C ASP A 380 10.07 -20.95 15.96
N LEU A 381 10.87 -20.55 14.96
CA LEU A 381 11.43 -21.45 13.96
C LEU A 381 12.54 -22.37 14.51
N ARG A 382 13.00 -22.14 15.75
CA ARG A 382 13.97 -23.02 16.44
C ARG A 382 13.29 -24.18 17.16
N ARG A 383 11.95 -24.16 17.26
CA ARG A 383 11.15 -25.12 18.02
C ARG A 383 10.29 -25.98 17.08
N PRO A 384 10.89 -26.85 16.25
CA PRO A 384 10.11 -27.75 15.42
C PRO A 384 9.34 -28.74 16.30
N VAL A 385 8.11 -29.01 15.93
CA VAL A 385 7.26 -30.02 16.59
C VAL A 385 7.12 -31.21 15.66
N VAL A 386 7.58 -32.37 16.11
CA VAL A 386 7.43 -33.62 15.35
C VAL A 386 6.02 -34.13 15.55
N LEU A 387 5.27 -34.28 14.46
CA LEU A 387 3.93 -34.85 14.53
C LEU A 387 4.00 -36.36 14.75
N PRO A 388 3.11 -36.92 15.58
CA PRO A 388 2.99 -38.36 15.73
C PRO A 388 2.27 -38.97 14.51
N ASP A 389 2.03 -40.28 14.55
CA ASP A 389 1.21 -40.95 13.53
C ASP A 389 -0.23 -40.38 13.46
N LEU A 390 -0.94 -40.73 12.38
CA LEU A 390 -2.30 -40.23 12.12
C LEU A 390 -3.32 -40.60 13.21
N GLU A 391 -3.15 -41.70 13.94
CA GLU A 391 -4.07 -42.10 14.99
C GLU A 391 -3.89 -41.22 16.23
N GLN A 392 -2.66 -40.88 16.57
CA GLN A 392 -2.36 -39.97 17.68
C GLN A 392 -2.65 -38.51 17.31
N GLN A 393 -2.44 -38.09 16.07
CA GLN A 393 -2.81 -36.74 15.60
C GLN A 393 -4.31 -36.45 15.81
N ARG A 394 -5.17 -37.48 15.74
CA ARG A 394 -6.62 -37.35 16.00
C ARG A 394 -6.96 -37.03 17.46
N LYS A 395 -6.03 -37.18 18.40
CA LYS A 395 -6.24 -36.93 19.82
C LYS A 395 -5.70 -35.55 20.19
N ILE A 396 -6.60 -34.63 20.55
CA ILE A 396 -6.20 -33.25 20.91
C ILE A 396 -5.31 -33.23 22.15
N GLU A 397 -5.46 -34.20 23.04
CA GLU A 397 -4.67 -34.36 24.26
C GLU A 397 -3.20 -34.63 23.95
N GLU A 398 -2.92 -35.45 22.93
CA GLU A 398 -1.54 -35.74 22.52
C GLU A 398 -0.89 -34.53 21.87
N LEU A 399 -1.61 -33.84 20.98
CA LEU A 399 -1.11 -32.61 20.39
C LEU A 399 -0.86 -31.53 21.45
N SER A 400 -1.79 -31.36 22.39
CA SER A 400 -1.67 -30.43 23.51
C SER A 400 -0.43 -30.75 24.36
N ARG A 401 -0.21 -32.02 24.71
CA ARG A 401 0.97 -32.47 25.46
C ARG A 401 2.28 -32.09 24.77
N LEU A 402 2.38 -32.29 23.46
CA LEU A 402 3.58 -31.94 22.68
C LEU A 402 3.85 -30.43 22.69
N VAL A 403 2.83 -29.63 22.37
CA VAL A 403 2.98 -28.17 22.24
C VAL A 403 3.19 -27.52 23.62
N MET A 404 2.48 -27.98 24.65
CA MET A 404 2.65 -27.46 26.02
C MET A 404 4.02 -27.84 26.61
N GLY A 405 4.56 -29.02 26.30
CA GLY A 405 5.93 -29.36 26.70
C GLY A 405 6.96 -28.37 26.14
N VAL A 406 6.82 -28.01 24.85
CA VAL A 406 7.66 -26.96 24.24
C VAL A 406 7.39 -25.58 24.85
N HIS A 407 6.13 -25.26 25.15
CA HIS A 407 5.76 -24.00 25.81
C HIS A 407 6.45 -23.83 27.16
N GLU A 408 6.45 -24.87 28.00
CA GLU A 408 7.11 -24.89 29.31
C GLU A 408 8.63 -24.71 29.19
N GLU A 409 9.27 -25.35 28.20
CA GLU A 409 10.69 -25.15 27.92
C GLU A 409 11.00 -23.69 27.55
N VAL A 410 10.19 -23.09 26.67
CA VAL A 410 10.35 -21.70 26.24
C VAL A 410 10.16 -20.73 27.40
N GLN A 411 9.16 -20.96 28.28
CA GLN A 411 8.94 -20.14 29.47
C GLN A 411 10.14 -20.21 30.43
N ARG A 412 10.65 -21.42 30.70
CA ARG A 412 11.82 -21.61 31.56
C ARG A 412 13.05 -20.89 31.04
N GLU A 413 13.32 -20.99 29.74
CA GLU A 413 14.45 -20.27 29.12
C GLU A 413 14.29 -18.75 29.17
N ALA A 414 13.06 -18.24 28.99
CA ALA A 414 12.78 -16.81 29.10
C ALA A 414 12.99 -16.30 30.53
N GLU A 415 12.57 -17.05 31.55
CA GLU A 415 12.82 -16.73 32.95
C GLU A 415 14.32 -16.76 33.32
N GLU A 416 15.07 -17.73 32.82
CA GLU A 416 16.52 -17.83 33.04
C GLU A 416 17.27 -16.67 32.40
N GLN A 417 16.88 -16.26 31.18
CA GLN A 417 17.45 -15.09 30.51
C GLN A 417 17.10 -13.78 31.25
N ALA A 418 15.85 -13.64 31.74
CA ALA A 418 15.46 -12.48 32.54
C ALA A 418 16.28 -12.38 33.84
N LYS A 419 16.46 -13.50 34.55
CA LYS A 419 17.30 -13.57 35.77
C LYS A 419 18.77 -13.29 35.47
N GLY A 420 19.33 -13.85 34.39
CA GLY A 420 20.72 -13.63 33.97
C GLY A 420 21.02 -12.19 33.53
N SER A 421 20.06 -11.50 32.91
CA SER A 421 20.20 -10.08 32.54
C SER A 421 20.23 -9.13 33.75
N SER A 422 19.57 -9.51 34.84
CA SER A 422 19.57 -8.72 36.10
C SER A 422 20.85 -8.88 36.93
N ALA A 423 21.62 -9.95 36.72
CA ALA A 423 22.89 -10.20 37.41
C ALA A 423 24.12 -9.57 36.71
N ALA A 424 23.97 -9.14 35.45
CA ALA A 424 25.09 -8.64 34.64
C ALA A 424 25.39 -7.14 34.81
N GLU A 425 24.56 -6.38 35.54
CA GLU A 425 24.85 -4.96 35.85
C GLU A 425 25.74 -4.76 37.10
N ASP A 426 25.96 -5.79 37.93
CA ASP A 426 26.58 -5.60 39.26
C ASP A 426 27.97 -6.20 39.44
N THR A 427 28.69 -6.54 38.36
CA THR A 427 30.11 -6.92 38.49
C THR A 427 30.94 -6.57 37.25
N ARG A 428 31.37 -5.31 37.16
CA ARG A 428 32.53 -4.91 36.35
C ARG A 428 33.63 -4.33 37.22
N SER A 429 34.53 -5.19 37.68
CA SER A 429 35.87 -4.79 38.13
C SER A 429 36.83 -5.99 38.04
N GLY A 430 37.90 -5.85 37.26
CA GLY A 430 39.07 -6.74 37.29
C GLY A 430 39.51 -7.31 35.94
N PRO A 431 40.70 -6.95 35.41
CA PRO A 431 41.18 -7.30 34.08
C PRO A 431 42.03 -8.58 34.10
N CYS A 432 42.00 -9.39 33.03
CA CYS A 432 42.97 -10.46 32.83
C CYS A 432 43.41 -10.56 31.37
N GLU A 433 44.71 -10.74 31.23
CA GLU A 433 45.59 -10.56 30.10
C GLU A 433 45.43 -11.59 28.97
N ALA A 434 45.98 -11.20 27.82
CA ALA A 434 46.16 -12.03 26.65
C ALA A 434 47.41 -12.91 26.80
N GLU A 435 47.30 -14.19 26.48
CA GLU A 435 48.42 -14.98 25.93
C GLU A 435 47.89 -15.95 24.88
N GLY A 436 48.60 -16.02 23.76
CA GLY A 436 48.31 -16.89 22.64
C GLY A 436 49.04 -18.23 22.72
N THR A 437 48.57 -19.19 21.92
CA THR A 437 49.43 -20.24 21.38
C THR A 437 48.75 -20.88 20.17
N GLU A 438 49.45 -20.83 19.02
CA GLU A 438 49.19 -21.66 17.86
C GLU A 438 49.73 -23.08 18.11
N ALA A 439 49.04 -24.11 17.57
CA ALA A 439 49.66 -25.34 17.13
C ALA A 439 48.77 -26.03 16.07
N ASP A 440 49.45 -26.66 15.13
CA ASP A 440 49.03 -26.93 13.76
C ASP A 440 48.95 -28.45 13.47
N HIS A 441 48.30 -28.76 12.34
CA HIS A 441 48.38 -29.97 11.50
C HIS A 441 47.74 -31.31 11.92
N GLY A 442 46.96 -31.86 10.98
CA GLY A 442 46.59 -33.29 10.93
C GLY A 442 45.53 -33.63 9.88
N ALA A 443 45.87 -33.61 8.59
CA ALA A 443 45.03 -34.14 7.51
C ALA A 443 45.20 -35.66 7.37
N CYS A 444 44.09 -36.40 7.20
CA CYS A 444 44.05 -37.72 6.58
C CYS A 444 42.68 -37.94 5.90
N SER A 445 42.71 -38.23 4.60
CA SER A 445 41.61 -38.78 3.81
C SER A 445 41.67 -40.31 3.83
N ASP A 446 40.53 -41.01 3.93
CA ASP A 446 40.21 -42.11 3.00
C ASP A 446 38.71 -42.44 3.01
N GLY A 447 38.21 -42.90 1.87
CA GLY A 447 36.79 -42.91 1.50
C GLY A 447 35.97 -44.12 1.95
N SER A 448 34.66 -43.98 1.81
CA SER A 448 33.70 -45.08 1.66
C SER A 448 32.41 -44.58 0.98
N GLN A 449 31.83 -45.47 0.17
CA GLN A 449 30.94 -45.30 -0.97
C GLN A 449 29.57 -44.59 -0.75
N PRO A 450 28.90 -44.13 -1.84
CA PRO A 450 27.63 -43.42 -1.77
C PRO A 450 26.48 -44.39 -1.48
N GLY A 451 25.99 -44.35 -0.24
CA GLY A 451 24.68 -44.89 0.10
C GLY A 451 23.59 -44.06 -0.59
N THR A 452 22.71 -44.75 -1.31
CA THR A 452 21.50 -44.23 -1.94
C THR A 452 20.78 -43.20 -1.06
N SER A 453 20.92 -41.92 -1.41
CA SER A 453 20.12 -40.83 -0.83
C SER A 453 18.70 -40.94 -1.38
N THR A 454 17.90 -41.84 -0.80
CA THR A 454 16.46 -41.68 -0.82
C THR A 454 16.15 -40.37 -0.10
N ASN A 455 15.89 -39.32 -0.88
CA ASN A 455 15.31 -38.08 -0.36
C ASN A 455 14.10 -38.48 0.50
N PRO A 456 14.04 -38.06 1.78
CA PRO A 456 12.84 -38.30 2.57
C PRO A 456 11.65 -37.64 1.86
N PRO A 457 10.44 -38.21 1.94
CA PRO A 457 9.26 -37.64 1.30
C PRO A 457 9.11 -36.17 1.69
N GLU A 458 8.89 -35.26 0.74
CA GLU A 458 8.82 -33.80 0.96
C GLU A 458 7.71 -33.36 1.94
N GLY A 459 6.84 -34.28 2.40
CA GLY A 459 5.87 -34.05 3.46
C GLY A 459 5.42 -35.33 4.17
N GLN A 460 4.90 -35.16 5.38
CA GLN A 460 4.27 -36.21 6.19
C GLN A 460 2.73 -36.08 6.17
N PRO A 461 1.98 -37.17 6.35
CA PRO A 461 0.52 -37.13 6.46
C PRO A 461 0.05 -36.25 7.63
N PHE A 462 -1.04 -35.52 7.40
CA PHE A 462 -1.62 -34.59 8.36
C PHE A 462 -3.14 -34.76 8.49
N VAL A 463 -3.63 -34.78 9.72
CA VAL A 463 -5.07 -34.74 10.05
C VAL A 463 -5.30 -33.88 11.28
N LEU A 464 -6.38 -33.08 11.27
CA LEU A 464 -6.75 -32.31 12.46
C LEU A 464 -7.22 -33.23 13.60
N PRO A 465 -6.93 -32.88 14.87
CA PRO A 465 -7.49 -33.58 16.01
C PRO A 465 -9.03 -33.54 16.03
N LEU A 466 -9.64 -34.59 16.56
CA LEU A 466 -11.08 -34.65 16.76
C LEU A 466 -11.52 -33.54 17.73
N GLY A 467 -12.61 -32.85 17.37
CA GLY A 467 -13.13 -31.72 18.13
C GLY A 467 -12.45 -30.38 17.84
N VAL A 468 -11.41 -30.33 16.99
CA VAL A 468 -10.88 -29.06 16.48
C VAL A 468 -11.78 -28.55 15.36
N MET A 469 -12.34 -27.37 15.57
CA MET A 469 -13.24 -26.71 14.61
C MET A 469 -12.44 -26.08 13.47
N ALA A 470 -12.74 -26.45 12.24
CA ALA A 470 -12.18 -25.82 11.04
C ALA A 470 -13.32 -25.24 10.19
N ARG A 471 -13.15 -24.01 9.72
CA ARG A 471 -14.10 -23.37 8.79
C ARG A 471 -14.09 -24.03 7.42
N ASN A 472 -12.91 -24.48 6.98
CA ASN A 472 -12.72 -25.25 5.76
C ASN A 472 -12.70 -26.74 6.10
N GLU A 473 -13.67 -27.49 5.56
CA GLU A 473 -13.65 -28.95 5.61
C GLU A 473 -12.56 -29.55 4.72
N VAL A 474 -12.21 -28.82 3.65
CA VAL A 474 -11.15 -29.16 2.71
C VAL A 474 -9.89 -28.38 3.07
N TYR A 475 -8.87 -29.10 3.54
CA TYR A 475 -7.53 -28.60 3.81
C TYR A 475 -6.48 -29.63 3.37
N PRO A 476 -5.22 -29.22 3.13
CA PRO A 476 -4.17 -30.15 2.70
C PRO A 476 -3.94 -31.29 3.70
N ARG A 477 -3.81 -32.52 3.19
CA ARG A 477 -3.67 -33.75 3.99
C ARG A 477 -2.21 -34.17 4.22
N THR A 478 -1.28 -33.30 3.83
CA THR A 478 0.16 -33.48 4.00
C THR A 478 0.77 -32.16 4.42
N CYS A 479 1.68 -32.19 5.39
CA CYS A 479 2.44 -31.01 5.81
C CYS A 479 3.94 -31.26 5.70
N SER A 480 4.71 -30.20 5.42
CA SER A 480 6.17 -30.27 5.32
C SER A 480 6.83 -30.13 6.69
N LYS A 481 6.43 -29.13 7.49
CA LYS A 481 7.04 -28.82 8.78
C LYS A 481 6.00 -28.27 9.76
N CYS A 482 6.23 -28.49 11.04
CA CYS A 482 5.43 -27.92 12.11
C CYS A 482 6.33 -27.24 13.15
N PHE A 483 5.87 -26.12 13.70
CA PHE A 483 6.61 -25.33 14.67
C PHE A 483 5.70 -24.91 15.81
N TYR A 484 6.28 -24.76 16.99
CA TYR A 484 5.63 -24.09 18.10
C TYR A 484 5.41 -22.61 17.76
N GLY A 485 4.23 -22.11 18.12
CA GLY A 485 3.94 -20.69 18.04
C GLY A 485 2.90 -20.27 19.06
N THR A 486 2.67 -18.97 19.14
CA THR A 486 1.64 -18.39 19.99
C THR A 486 0.72 -17.49 19.17
N GLY A 487 -0.57 -17.60 19.43
CA GLY A 487 -1.60 -16.76 18.85
C GLY A 487 -2.07 -15.70 19.84
N LEU A 488 -2.29 -14.48 19.37
CA LEU A 488 -2.90 -13.43 20.20
C LEU A 488 -4.43 -13.60 20.20
N ILE A 489 -5.02 -13.64 21.38
CA ILE A 489 -6.48 -13.62 21.59
C ILE A 489 -6.84 -12.47 22.54
N ALA A 490 -8.08 -12.00 22.48
CA ALA A 490 -8.61 -11.04 23.44
C ALA A 490 -10.14 -11.08 23.46
N GLY A 491 -10.71 -10.53 24.53
CA GLY A 491 -12.15 -10.25 24.59
C GLY A 491 -12.58 -9.14 23.63
N HIS A 492 -13.89 -8.96 23.47
CA HIS A 492 -14.44 -7.94 22.56
C HIS A 492 -14.00 -6.53 22.96
N GLY A 493 -13.54 -5.74 21.99
CA GLY A 493 -12.94 -4.42 22.24
C GLY A 493 -11.45 -4.51 22.61
N PHE A 494 -10.78 -5.57 22.18
CA PHE A 494 -9.38 -5.86 22.48
C PHE A 494 -9.06 -5.87 23.99
N THR A 495 -9.99 -6.37 24.81
CA THR A 495 -9.87 -6.37 26.27
C THR A 495 -9.06 -7.58 26.75
N SER A 496 -8.13 -7.36 27.68
CA SER A 496 -7.27 -8.39 28.27
C SER A 496 -6.58 -9.27 27.22
N PRO A 497 -5.77 -8.69 26.31
CA PRO A 497 -5.10 -9.46 25.28
C PRO A 497 -4.06 -10.40 25.90
N GLU A 498 -4.04 -11.65 25.43
CA GLU A 498 -3.11 -12.68 25.90
C GLU A 498 -2.62 -13.55 24.74
N ARG A 499 -1.42 -14.12 24.89
CA ARG A 499 -0.85 -15.04 23.90
C ARG A 499 -1.08 -16.48 24.35
N THR A 500 -1.76 -17.25 23.51
CA THR A 500 -2.05 -18.66 23.77
C THR A 500 -1.19 -19.56 22.88
N PRO A 501 -0.68 -20.69 23.41
CA PRO A 501 0.14 -21.62 22.65
C PRO A 501 -0.66 -22.34 21.56
N GLY A 502 0.03 -22.65 20.46
CA GLY A 502 -0.54 -23.35 19.33
C GLY A 502 0.50 -23.98 18.42
N LEU A 503 0.00 -24.70 17.41
CA LEU A 503 0.84 -25.36 16.42
C LEU A 503 0.74 -24.64 15.08
N PHE A 504 1.86 -24.12 14.60
CA PHE A 504 2.00 -23.69 13.20
C PHE A 504 2.28 -24.90 12.31
N VAL A 505 1.54 -25.02 11.21
CA VAL A 505 1.63 -26.12 10.25
C VAL A 505 1.91 -25.57 8.86
N LEU A 506 3.07 -25.89 8.29
CA LEU A 506 3.40 -25.54 6.91
C LEU A 506 2.94 -26.65 5.97
N PHE A 507 2.01 -26.36 5.06
CA PHE A 507 1.56 -27.33 4.06
C PHE A 507 2.43 -27.31 2.82
N ASP A 508 2.60 -26.13 2.24
CA ASP A 508 3.37 -25.91 1.01
C ASP A 508 3.86 -24.44 0.93
N LYS A 509 4.32 -24.02 -0.25
CA LYS A 509 4.89 -22.67 -0.47
C LYS A 509 3.86 -21.54 -0.31
N ASP A 510 2.57 -21.85 -0.43
CA ASP A 510 1.48 -20.87 -0.50
C ASP A 510 0.43 -21.07 0.58
N ARG A 511 0.50 -22.15 1.36
CA ARG A 511 -0.47 -22.49 2.40
C ARG A 511 0.19 -22.91 3.71
N PHE A 512 -0.34 -22.36 4.79
CA PHE A 512 -0.01 -22.78 6.16
C PHE A 512 -1.29 -22.76 7.01
N GLY A 513 -1.21 -23.35 8.20
CA GLY A 513 -2.30 -23.36 9.16
C GLY A 513 -1.79 -23.09 10.57
N PHE A 514 -2.72 -22.76 11.46
CA PHE A 514 -2.45 -22.61 12.88
C PHE A 514 -3.56 -23.28 13.70
N ILE A 515 -3.17 -24.19 14.60
CA ILE A 515 -4.08 -24.84 15.54
C ILE A 515 -4.03 -24.08 16.86
N TRP A 516 -5.15 -23.47 17.22
CA TRP A 516 -5.39 -22.78 18.49
C TRP A 516 -5.82 -23.81 19.53
N LEU A 517 -4.94 -24.17 20.46
CA LEU A 517 -5.20 -25.28 21.39
C LEU A 517 -6.35 -24.98 22.36
N GLU A 518 -6.31 -23.83 23.01
CA GLU A 518 -7.32 -23.42 23.99
C GLU A 518 -8.70 -23.25 23.34
N LEU A 519 -8.74 -22.70 22.13
CA LEU A 519 -9.98 -22.48 21.38
C LEU A 519 -10.49 -23.74 20.67
N LYS A 520 -9.70 -24.82 20.63
CA LYS A 520 -9.93 -26.01 19.79
C LYS A 520 -10.35 -25.61 18.37
N SER A 521 -9.57 -24.70 17.76
CA SER A 521 -9.89 -24.09 16.47
C SER A 521 -8.72 -24.19 15.52
N PHE A 522 -8.99 -24.24 14.21
CA PHE A 522 -7.99 -24.27 13.16
C PHE A 522 -8.20 -23.11 12.19
N SER A 523 -7.13 -22.32 12.00
CA SER A 523 -7.07 -21.28 10.97
C SER A 523 -6.25 -21.76 9.79
N LEU A 524 -6.86 -21.77 8.60
CA LEU A 524 -6.16 -22.05 7.33
C LEU A 524 -5.80 -20.73 6.65
N TYR A 525 -4.57 -20.64 6.13
CA TYR A 525 -4.06 -19.48 5.43
C TYR A 525 -3.62 -19.83 4.01
N SER A 526 -3.99 -19.00 3.04
CA SER A 526 -3.61 -19.13 1.64
C SER A 526 -3.07 -17.82 1.09
N ARG A 527 -1.99 -17.89 0.33
CA ARG A 527 -1.29 -16.73 -0.25
C ARG A 527 -2.22 -15.89 -1.13
N LEU A 528 -2.04 -14.57 -1.05
CA LEU A 528 -2.55 -13.60 -2.01
C LEU A 528 -1.58 -13.50 -3.19
N THR A 529 -2.06 -13.78 -4.40
CA THR A 529 -1.24 -13.88 -5.62
C THR A 529 -1.28 -12.64 -6.50
N ASP A 530 -2.15 -11.66 -6.20
CA ASP A 530 -2.21 -10.39 -6.91
C ASP A 530 -0.89 -9.62 -6.86
N HIS A 531 -0.53 -9.01 -8.01
CA HIS A 531 0.63 -8.15 -8.09
C HIS A 531 0.33 -6.76 -7.52
N LEU A 532 1.00 -6.40 -6.42
CA LEU A 532 0.84 -5.13 -5.74
C LEU A 532 1.99 -4.17 -6.10
N ALA A 533 1.75 -3.25 -7.03
CA ALA A 533 2.73 -2.25 -7.45
C ALA A 533 3.14 -1.31 -6.31
N HIS A 534 4.39 -0.83 -6.33
CA HIS A 534 4.94 0.12 -5.35
C HIS A 534 4.78 -0.30 -3.87
N ALA A 535 4.72 -1.61 -3.60
CA ALA A 535 4.39 -2.13 -2.27
C ALA A 535 5.61 -2.52 -1.43
N HIS A 536 6.79 -2.70 -2.00
CA HIS A 536 7.97 -3.18 -1.26
C HIS A 536 8.58 -2.09 -0.36
N ALA A 537 9.01 -2.50 0.84
CA ALA A 537 9.75 -1.64 1.73
C ALA A 537 11.11 -1.24 1.12
N PRO A 538 11.58 0.00 1.32
CA PRO A 538 12.90 0.42 0.86
C PRO A 538 14.05 -0.39 1.48
N ASN A 539 13.90 -0.79 2.75
CA ASN A 539 14.82 -1.61 3.52
C ASN A 539 14.09 -2.25 4.72
N MET A 540 14.77 -3.16 5.43
CA MET A 540 14.18 -3.85 6.59
C MET A 540 13.85 -2.89 7.74
N GLU A 541 14.71 -1.90 8.01
CA GLU A 541 14.46 -0.91 9.08
C GLU A 541 13.13 -0.16 8.89
N ARG A 542 12.82 0.23 7.64
CA ARG A 542 11.55 0.88 7.30
C ARG A 542 10.36 -0.05 7.43
N PHE A 543 10.55 -1.34 7.17
CA PHE A 543 9.53 -2.36 7.37
C PHE A 543 9.24 -2.54 8.87
N GLU A 544 10.27 -2.68 9.71
CA GLU A 544 10.12 -2.79 11.17
C GLU A 544 9.46 -1.55 11.79
N ALA A 545 9.91 -0.35 11.40
CA ALA A 545 9.31 0.89 11.88
C ALA A 545 7.82 1.00 11.49
N MET A 546 7.45 0.49 10.31
CA MET A 546 6.06 0.42 9.88
C MET A 546 5.25 -0.56 10.74
N LEU A 547 5.77 -1.75 11.03
CA LEU A 547 5.12 -2.72 11.92
C LEU A 547 4.88 -2.17 13.33
N GLN A 548 5.87 -1.50 13.92
CA GLN A 548 5.75 -0.87 15.23
C GLN A 548 4.67 0.22 15.24
N ASN A 549 4.64 1.05 14.20
CA ASN A 549 3.60 2.07 14.05
C ASN A 549 2.21 1.44 13.92
N MET A 550 2.05 0.38 13.11
CA MET A 550 0.77 -0.32 12.96
C MET A 550 0.18 -0.78 14.29
N GLN A 551 1.01 -1.39 15.14
CA GLN A 551 0.57 -1.88 16.46
C GLN A 551 0.09 -0.71 17.33
N SER A 552 0.82 0.41 17.34
CA SER A 552 0.46 1.60 18.13
C SER A 552 -0.85 2.28 17.72
N TRP A 553 -1.37 2.03 16.51
CA TRP A 553 -2.60 2.66 16.04
C TRP A 553 -3.86 2.06 16.67
N THR A 554 -3.76 0.80 17.12
CA THR A 554 -4.89 0.02 17.63
C THR A 554 -4.64 -0.59 19.01
N SER A 555 -3.53 -0.21 19.66
CA SER A 555 -3.22 -0.52 21.06
C SER A 555 -4.04 0.28 22.07
#